data_AF-A0AB32UT42-F1
#
_entry.id   AF-A0AB32UT42-F1
#
_cell.length_a   1.000
_cell.length_b   1.000
_cell.length_c   1.000
_cell.angle_alpha   90.00
_cell.angle_beta   90.00
_cell.angle_gamma   90.00
#
_symmetry.space_group_name_H-M   'P 1'
#
loop_
_entity.id
_entity.type
_entity.pdbx_description
1 polymer ?
#
loop_
_entity_poly.entity_id
_entity_poly.type
_entity_poly.pdbx_seq_one_letter_code
_entity_poly.pdbx_strand_id
1 'polypeptide(L)'
;MAATGTSEWVRTDCGSGASYSDESGFWQADEDFIRTGENYVVSLNSLTLLIQQFTTLRAFTEQNKNCYSLPNTTSIRYFIRATFLYGNYDGLSNPPTFDLEFNGSKWATVVTDTSTISYYEMIYVAKGDTTSICLARTHDKQFPFITLLKSWPVPDKIYAQMTTDRAWFNGYRYNYGAAPEEWILEYPVDTHNREWKPMTPPGSVAITATFASLTATTANDSPVLAIIQAVQALSPSDRIELPFTFSKTNHLNHVELYFTESLDTTVTRSFNKRE
;
A
#
# COMPACT_ATOMS: atom_id res chain seq x y z
N MET A 1 -11.85 21.83 7.76
CA MET A 1 -10.57 21.79 7.01
C MET A 1 -10.81 21.00 5.75
N ALA A 2 -10.57 21.63 4.61
CA ALA A 2 -10.93 21.15 3.28
C ALA A 2 -10.42 19.73 3.02
N ALA A 3 -11.22 18.93 2.32
CA ALA A 3 -10.71 17.76 1.62
C ALA A 3 -9.54 18.25 0.76
N THR A 4 -8.33 17.81 1.07
CA THR A 4 -7.16 18.03 0.23
C THR A 4 -7.47 17.40 -1.11
N GLY A 5 -7.63 18.22 -2.15
CA GLY A 5 -7.78 17.73 -3.52
C GLY A 5 -6.61 16.81 -3.87
N THR A 6 -6.84 15.87 -4.78
CA THR A 6 -5.81 14.94 -5.28
C THR A 6 -4.68 15.63 -6.06
N SER A 7 -4.70 16.97 -6.15
CA SER A 7 -3.72 17.78 -6.89
C SER A 7 -2.29 17.70 -6.36
N GLU A 8 -2.11 17.30 -5.10
CA GLU A 8 -0.78 17.13 -4.49
C GLU A 8 -0.28 15.68 -4.53
N TRP A 9 -1.01 14.78 -5.19
CA TRP A 9 -0.64 13.38 -5.28
C TRP A 9 0.34 13.17 -6.43
N VAL A 10 1.50 12.62 -6.12
CA VAL A 10 2.41 12.07 -7.11
C VAL A 10 2.01 10.63 -7.36
N ARG A 11 1.42 10.36 -8.53
CA ARG A 11 1.09 9.02 -9.01
C ARG A 11 1.86 8.77 -10.28
N THR A 12 2.88 7.95 -10.19
CA THR A 12 3.84 7.74 -11.25
C THR A 12 3.66 6.34 -11.84
N ASP A 13 3.35 6.28 -13.12
CA ASP A 13 3.37 5.06 -13.95
C ASP A 13 4.78 4.92 -14.52
N CYS A 14 5.58 4.06 -13.90
CA CYS A 14 7.01 3.98 -14.19
C CYS A 14 7.23 3.27 -15.52
N GLY A 15 8.00 3.88 -16.42
CA GLY A 15 8.22 3.34 -17.75
C GLY A 15 7.11 3.68 -18.76
N SER A 16 6.07 4.41 -18.34
CA SER A 16 5.10 4.98 -19.27
C SER A 16 5.77 6.06 -20.13
N GLY A 17 5.42 6.13 -21.42
CA GLY A 17 6.02 7.10 -22.33
C GLY A 17 5.39 8.50 -22.26
N ALA A 18 4.25 8.65 -21.57
CA ALA A 18 3.54 9.92 -21.43
C ALA A 18 2.59 9.89 -20.23
N SER A 19 2.40 11.06 -19.61
CA SER A 19 1.37 11.27 -18.58
C SER A 19 -0.04 11.19 -19.19
N TYR A 20 -1.00 10.66 -18.42
CA TYR A 20 -2.38 10.45 -18.87
C TYR A 20 -3.38 10.58 -17.72
N SER A 21 -4.68 10.58 -18.03
CA SER A 21 -5.75 10.52 -17.03
C SER A 21 -6.66 9.34 -17.32
N ASP A 22 -7.11 8.67 -16.27
CA ASP A 22 -8.13 7.64 -16.34
C ASP A 22 -9.23 7.88 -15.26
N GLU A 23 -10.08 6.88 -15.03
CA GLU A 23 -11.15 6.95 -14.02
C GLU A 23 -10.63 7.07 -12.58
N SER A 24 -9.40 6.60 -12.31
CA SER A 24 -8.72 6.75 -11.01
C SER A 24 -8.08 8.14 -10.85
N GLY A 25 -7.74 8.79 -11.97
CA GLY A 25 -7.31 10.18 -12.07
C GLY A 25 -6.04 10.37 -12.91
N PHE A 26 -5.32 11.47 -12.65
CA PHE A 26 -4.07 11.79 -13.36
C PHE A 26 -2.88 10.93 -12.91
N TRP A 27 -2.21 10.34 -13.90
CA TRP A 27 -0.97 9.57 -13.80
C TRP A 27 0.14 10.28 -14.57
N GLN A 28 1.31 10.37 -13.93
CA GLN A 28 2.49 11.01 -14.47
C GLN A 28 3.44 9.94 -15.01
N ALA A 29 4.06 10.21 -16.14
CA ALA A 29 5.27 9.51 -16.52
C ALA A 29 6.41 9.91 -15.54
N ASP A 30 7.48 9.12 -15.51
CA ASP A 30 8.42 9.13 -14.40
C ASP A 30 9.70 9.94 -14.63
N GLU A 31 9.85 10.51 -15.83
CA GLU A 31 11.04 11.24 -16.29
C GLU A 31 11.37 12.49 -15.47
N ASP A 32 10.38 13.13 -14.84
CA ASP A 32 10.61 14.28 -13.98
C ASP A 32 11.23 13.88 -12.62
N PHE A 33 11.13 12.61 -12.24
CA PHE A 33 11.56 12.10 -10.93
C PHE A 33 12.84 11.25 -11.01
N ILE A 34 13.19 10.71 -12.18
CA ILE A 34 14.35 9.85 -12.41
C ILE A 34 15.03 10.17 -13.75
N ARG A 35 16.36 10.03 -13.83
CA ARG A 35 17.14 10.35 -15.04
C ARG A 35 17.75 9.14 -15.75
N THR A 36 17.58 7.95 -15.19
CA THR A 36 18.28 6.74 -15.59
C THR A 36 17.30 5.60 -15.77
N GLY A 37 17.76 4.49 -16.36
CA GLY A 37 16.94 3.32 -16.61
C GLY A 37 16.17 3.40 -17.92
N GLU A 38 15.61 2.28 -18.32
CA GLU A 38 14.94 2.08 -19.60
C GLU A 38 13.50 1.59 -19.37
N ASN A 39 12.61 1.97 -20.28
CA ASN A 39 11.19 1.64 -20.22
C ASN A 39 10.96 0.28 -20.90
N TYR A 40 10.21 -0.58 -20.25
CA TYR A 40 9.84 -1.89 -20.79
C TYR A 40 8.33 -2.12 -20.68
N VAL A 41 7.81 -2.92 -21.61
CA VAL A 41 6.44 -3.43 -21.58
C VAL A 41 6.44 -4.78 -20.88
N VAL A 42 5.49 -4.94 -19.98
CA VAL A 42 5.29 -6.18 -19.23
C VAL A 42 4.76 -7.27 -20.16
N SER A 43 5.36 -8.46 -20.12
CA SER A 43 5.07 -9.59 -21.00
C SER A 43 4.21 -10.66 -20.31
N LEU A 44 3.04 -10.26 -19.78
CA LEU A 44 2.09 -11.18 -19.14
C LEU A 44 0.94 -11.57 -20.08
N ASN A 45 0.68 -12.89 -20.18
CA ASN A 45 -0.34 -13.47 -21.07
C ASN A 45 -1.78 -13.50 -20.46
N SER A 46 -2.08 -12.79 -19.36
CA SER A 46 -3.44 -12.74 -18.80
C SER A 46 -3.73 -11.49 -17.95
N LEU A 47 -5.03 -11.30 -17.66
CA LEU A 47 -5.82 -10.36 -16.82
C LEU A 47 -5.14 -9.17 -16.10
N THR A 48 -3.89 -9.24 -15.66
CA THR A 48 -3.09 -8.08 -15.19
C THR A 48 -3.03 -6.94 -16.23
N LEU A 49 -3.19 -7.26 -17.51
CA LEU A 49 -3.31 -6.29 -18.61
C LEU A 49 -4.56 -5.40 -18.55
N LEU A 50 -5.53 -5.68 -17.68
CA LEU A 50 -6.76 -4.87 -17.57
C LEU A 50 -6.52 -3.51 -16.89
N ILE A 51 -5.41 -3.36 -16.14
CA ILE A 51 -5.08 -2.13 -15.44
C ILE A 51 -3.85 -1.52 -16.14
N GLN A 52 -4.06 -0.38 -16.80
CA GLN A 52 -3.05 0.28 -17.65
C GLN A 52 -1.70 0.49 -16.93
N GLN A 53 -1.75 0.82 -15.65
CA GLN A 53 -0.60 1.07 -14.77
C GLN A 53 0.33 -0.12 -14.57
N PHE A 54 -0.12 -1.34 -14.90
CA PHE A 54 0.69 -2.56 -14.77
C PHE A 54 1.20 -3.08 -16.12
N THR A 55 1.07 -2.28 -17.17
CA THR A 55 1.52 -2.66 -18.52
C THR A 55 2.96 -2.24 -18.80
N THR A 56 3.52 -1.32 -18.01
CA THR A 56 4.88 -0.79 -18.15
C THR A 56 5.67 -0.91 -16.86
N LEU A 57 6.99 -0.89 -16.98
CA LEU A 57 7.92 -0.70 -15.88
C LEU A 57 9.17 0.03 -16.35
N ARG A 58 9.92 0.63 -15.41
CA ARG A 58 11.28 1.11 -15.65
C ARG A 58 12.29 0.17 -15.00
N ALA A 59 13.29 -0.27 -15.77
CA ALA A 59 14.36 -1.15 -15.29
C ALA A 59 15.73 -0.46 -15.33
N PHE A 60 16.62 -0.84 -14.41
CA PHE A 60 17.91 -0.21 -14.20
C PHE A 60 19.06 -1.21 -14.39
N THR A 61 19.61 -1.27 -15.60
CA THR A 61 20.63 -2.26 -15.99
C THR A 61 22.06 -1.74 -15.86
N GLU A 62 22.26 -0.43 -15.98
CA GLU A 62 23.60 0.18 -16.04
C GLU A 62 24.20 0.47 -14.65
N GLN A 63 23.42 1.12 -13.78
CA GLN A 63 23.90 1.62 -12.49
C GLN A 63 23.51 0.71 -11.34
N ASN A 64 24.39 0.60 -10.34
CA ASN A 64 24.11 -0.17 -9.12
C ASN A 64 23.02 0.47 -8.25
N LYS A 65 22.79 1.78 -8.35
CA LYS A 65 21.84 2.50 -7.50
C LYS A 65 21.19 3.62 -8.30
N ASN A 66 19.87 3.66 -8.29
CA ASN A 66 19.06 4.63 -9.03
C ASN A 66 18.00 5.20 -8.10
N CYS A 67 17.87 6.52 -8.05
CA CYS A 67 17.11 7.21 -7.00
C CYS A 67 16.07 8.14 -7.60
N TYR A 68 14.80 7.86 -7.34
CA TYR A 68 13.71 8.80 -7.58
C TYR A 68 13.81 9.95 -6.60
N SER A 69 13.59 11.18 -7.08
CA SER A 69 13.51 12.39 -6.26
C SER A 69 12.09 12.91 -6.25
N LEU A 70 11.35 12.60 -5.19
CA LEU A 70 9.95 13.00 -5.03
C LEU A 70 9.84 14.36 -4.33
N PRO A 71 9.05 15.31 -4.86
CA PRO A 71 8.80 16.59 -4.20
C PRO A 71 7.97 16.39 -2.94
N ASN A 72 8.30 17.11 -1.86
CA ASN A 72 7.55 17.13 -0.62
C ASN A 72 7.49 18.54 -0.04
N THR A 73 6.62 18.71 0.94
CA THR A 73 6.60 19.89 1.82
C THR A 73 7.16 19.51 3.17
N THR A 74 8.17 20.24 3.63
CA THR A 74 8.78 20.03 4.95
C THR A 74 7.71 20.02 6.06
N SER A 75 7.87 19.12 7.03
CA SER A 75 6.97 18.91 8.18
C SER A 75 5.58 18.35 7.84
N ILE A 76 5.28 18.06 6.57
CA ILE A 76 4.06 17.35 6.20
C ILE A 76 4.29 15.84 6.26
N ARG A 77 3.27 15.12 6.72
CA ARG A 77 3.24 13.65 6.71
C ARG A 77 2.91 13.15 5.31
N TYR A 78 3.69 12.21 4.81
CA TYR A 78 3.51 11.58 3.51
C TYR A 78 3.31 10.09 3.64
N PHE A 79 2.45 9.56 2.77
CA PHE A 79 2.40 8.15 2.43
C PHE A 79 3.24 7.92 1.18
N ILE A 80 3.97 6.80 1.12
CA ILE A 80 4.69 6.35 -0.07
C ILE A 80 4.36 4.87 -0.32
N ARG A 81 4.08 4.52 -1.58
CA ARG A 81 3.97 3.13 -2.06
C ARG A 81 4.90 2.93 -3.25
N ALA A 82 5.81 1.97 -3.15
CA ALA A 82 6.57 1.46 -4.29
C ALA A 82 6.01 0.08 -4.66
N THR A 83 5.66 -0.11 -5.94
CA THR A 83 5.04 -1.32 -6.45
C THR A 83 5.87 -1.93 -7.57
N PHE A 84 5.95 -3.26 -7.57
CA PHE A 84 6.79 -4.05 -8.44
C PHE A 84 5.99 -5.19 -9.05
N LEU A 85 5.93 -5.22 -10.38
CA LEU A 85 5.48 -6.34 -11.19
C LEU A 85 6.53 -6.62 -12.26
N TYR A 86 7.25 -7.73 -12.14
CA TYR A 86 8.29 -8.10 -13.13
C TYR A 86 7.65 -8.49 -14.46
N GLY A 87 6.65 -9.37 -14.40
CA GLY A 87 5.86 -9.84 -15.54
C GLY A 87 6.70 -10.24 -16.76
N ASN A 88 7.88 -10.80 -16.50
CA ASN A 88 8.80 -11.33 -17.49
C ASN A 88 9.16 -10.36 -18.63
N TYR A 89 9.28 -9.06 -18.33
CA TYR A 89 9.50 -8.00 -19.32
C TYR A 89 10.74 -8.22 -20.22
N ASP A 90 11.75 -8.93 -19.73
CA ASP A 90 13.01 -9.23 -20.43
C ASP A 90 13.04 -10.64 -21.04
N GLY A 91 11.98 -11.43 -20.88
CA GLY A 91 11.88 -12.80 -21.38
C GLY A 91 12.75 -13.84 -20.67
N LEU A 92 13.44 -13.49 -19.57
CA LEU A 92 14.41 -14.36 -18.91
C LEU A 92 13.80 -15.33 -17.89
N SER A 93 12.55 -15.09 -17.48
CA SER A 93 11.86 -15.84 -16.42
C SER A 93 12.68 -15.94 -15.12
N ASN A 94 13.47 -14.90 -14.83
CA ASN A 94 14.40 -14.85 -13.72
C ASN A 94 14.20 -13.55 -12.93
N PRO A 95 13.12 -13.47 -12.12
CA PRO A 95 12.75 -12.25 -11.42
C PRO A 95 13.85 -11.81 -10.44
N PRO A 96 14.26 -10.52 -10.44
CA PRO A 96 15.40 -10.07 -9.66
C PRO A 96 15.07 -9.81 -8.17
N THR A 97 16.08 -9.93 -7.32
CA THR A 97 16.06 -9.47 -5.92
C THR A 97 17.04 -8.30 -5.74
N PHE A 98 16.58 -7.22 -5.09
CA PHE A 98 17.35 -6.00 -4.91
C PHE A 98 16.91 -5.25 -3.65
N ASP A 99 17.65 -4.22 -3.25
CA ASP A 99 17.31 -3.42 -2.07
C ASP A 99 16.54 -2.15 -2.46
N LEU A 100 15.55 -1.81 -1.66
CA LEU A 100 14.81 -0.56 -1.68
C LEU A 100 15.33 0.30 -0.52
N GLU A 101 15.63 1.56 -0.80
CA GLU A 101 16.11 2.51 0.18
C GLU A 101 15.24 3.77 0.23
N PHE A 102 15.13 4.34 1.41
CA PHE A 102 14.48 5.61 1.69
C PHE A 102 15.51 6.58 2.28
N ASN A 103 15.72 7.73 1.63
CA ASN A 103 16.68 8.76 2.04
C ASN A 103 18.07 8.19 2.42
N GLY A 104 18.58 7.26 1.60
CA GLY A 104 19.88 6.63 1.76
C GLY A 104 19.97 5.56 2.86
N SER A 105 18.85 5.24 3.52
CA SER A 105 18.76 4.14 4.48
C SER A 105 17.99 2.98 3.88
N LYS A 106 18.41 1.75 4.16
CA LYS A 106 17.69 0.55 3.71
C LYS A 106 16.26 0.55 4.25
N TRP A 107 15.29 0.46 3.35
CA TRP A 107 13.88 0.32 3.66
C TRP A 107 13.51 -1.17 3.66
N ALA A 108 13.77 -1.89 2.57
CA ALA A 108 13.45 -3.30 2.46
C ALA A 108 14.34 -4.02 1.44
N THR A 109 14.36 -5.35 1.48
CA THR A 109 14.79 -6.15 0.32
C THR A 109 13.55 -6.54 -0.47
N VAL A 110 13.55 -6.20 -1.75
CA VAL A 110 12.52 -6.53 -2.73
C VAL A 110 12.81 -7.91 -3.28
N VAL A 111 11.91 -8.84 -3.02
CA VAL A 111 11.93 -10.18 -3.60
C VAL A 111 10.75 -10.24 -4.57
N THR A 112 11.06 -10.42 -5.85
CA THR A 112 10.05 -10.40 -6.91
C THR A 112 9.75 -11.80 -7.43
N ASP A 113 8.61 -11.92 -8.07
CA ASP A 113 8.11 -13.14 -8.69
C ASP A 113 7.73 -12.87 -10.15
N THR A 114 7.59 -13.92 -10.93
CA THR A 114 7.23 -13.85 -12.36
C THR A 114 5.92 -13.14 -12.65
N SER A 115 4.91 -13.26 -11.78
CA SER A 115 3.55 -12.78 -12.06
C SER A 115 2.88 -12.09 -10.87
N THR A 116 3.49 -12.14 -9.69
CA THR A 116 2.90 -11.56 -8.49
C THR A 116 3.27 -10.09 -8.34
N ILE A 117 2.27 -9.25 -8.03
CA ILE A 117 2.49 -7.87 -7.63
C ILE A 117 3.01 -7.85 -6.20
N SER A 118 4.10 -7.13 -5.97
CA SER A 118 4.60 -6.84 -4.63
C SER A 118 4.67 -5.34 -4.40
N TYR A 119 4.41 -4.90 -3.17
CA TYR A 119 4.49 -3.48 -2.82
C TYR A 119 4.98 -3.27 -1.39
N TYR A 120 5.52 -2.07 -1.18
CA TYR A 120 6.07 -1.60 0.08
C TYR A 120 5.48 -0.23 0.37
N GLU A 121 4.87 -0.10 1.55
CA GLU A 121 4.21 1.12 2.00
C GLU A 121 4.90 1.68 3.23
N MET A 122 5.03 3.00 3.27
CA MET A 122 5.50 3.71 4.44
C MET A 122 4.78 5.03 4.65
N ILE A 123 4.73 5.46 5.91
CA ILE A 123 4.30 6.78 6.32
C ILE A 123 5.45 7.43 7.09
N TYR A 124 5.76 8.68 6.77
CA TYR A 124 6.81 9.44 7.45
C TYR A 124 6.48 10.93 7.44
N VAL A 125 7.13 11.70 8.31
CA VAL A 125 7.10 13.15 8.25
C VAL A 125 8.31 13.64 7.47
N ALA A 126 8.08 14.43 6.42
CA ALA A 126 9.14 14.96 5.57
C ALA A 126 10.03 15.93 6.35
N LYS A 127 11.35 15.75 6.23
CA LYS A 127 12.37 16.59 6.88
C LYS A 127 12.94 17.67 5.95
N GLY A 128 12.54 17.66 4.69
CA GLY A 128 12.98 18.58 3.65
C GLY A 128 12.00 18.55 2.49
N ASP A 129 12.31 19.30 1.44
CA ASP A 129 11.41 19.50 0.30
C ASP A 129 11.51 18.39 -0.76
N THR A 130 12.38 17.41 -0.54
CA THR A 130 12.55 16.24 -1.39
C THR A 130 12.76 14.98 -0.56
N THR A 131 12.23 13.87 -1.08
CA THR A 131 12.50 12.53 -0.56
C THR A 131 13.05 11.66 -1.66
N SER A 132 14.09 10.90 -1.30
CA SER A 132 14.72 9.97 -2.20
C SER A 132 14.23 8.55 -1.97
N ILE A 133 13.78 7.88 -3.03
CA ILE A 133 13.48 6.45 -3.05
C ILE A 133 14.46 5.79 -4.02
N CYS A 134 15.38 4.98 -3.51
CA CYS A 134 16.41 4.37 -4.34
C CYS A 134 16.23 2.86 -4.48
N LEU A 135 16.56 2.36 -5.67
CA LEU A 135 16.65 0.94 -5.98
C LEU A 135 18.12 0.57 -6.15
N ALA A 136 18.60 -0.35 -5.33
CA ALA A 136 20.00 -0.74 -5.23
C ALA A 136 20.19 -2.21 -5.60
N ARG A 137 20.96 -2.47 -6.66
CA ARG A 137 21.36 -3.80 -7.09
C ARG A 137 22.23 -4.46 -6.02
N THR A 138 21.87 -5.67 -5.61
CA THR A 138 22.59 -6.41 -4.57
C THR A 138 23.52 -7.49 -5.12
N HIS A 139 23.23 -8.01 -6.33
CA HIS A 139 23.98 -9.07 -6.97
C HIS A 139 24.10 -8.82 -8.48
N ASP A 140 25.11 -9.46 -9.10
CA ASP A 140 25.31 -9.38 -10.55
C ASP A 140 24.09 -9.90 -11.32
N LYS A 141 23.73 -9.18 -12.39
CA LYS A 141 22.58 -9.50 -13.26
C LYS A 141 21.22 -9.55 -12.57
N GLN A 142 21.10 -9.05 -11.34
CA GLN A 142 19.84 -8.86 -10.62
C GLN A 142 19.42 -7.39 -10.74
N PHE A 143 18.88 -7.01 -11.90
CA PHE A 143 18.62 -5.62 -12.22
C PHE A 143 17.37 -5.09 -11.51
N PRO A 144 17.47 -3.99 -10.73
CA PRO A 144 16.30 -3.41 -10.11
C PRO A 144 15.32 -2.85 -11.14
N PHE A 145 14.04 -2.85 -10.80
CA PHE A 145 12.99 -2.25 -11.61
C PHE A 145 11.88 -1.70 -10.71
N ILE A 146 10.98 -0.89 -11.26
CA ILE A 146 9.80 -0.38 -10.57
C ILE A 146 8.64 -0.21 -11.55
N THR A 147 7.42 -0.50 -11.09
CA THR A 147 6.20 -0.42 -11.90
C THR A 147 5.38 0.82 -11.52
N LEU A 148 5.16 1.04 -10.22
CA LEU A 148 4.46 2.23 -9.74
C LEU A 148 5.17 2.86 -8.57
N LEU A 149 5.18 4.19 -8.54
CA LEU A 149 5.61 4.96 -7.39
C LEU A 149 4.52 5.98 -7.07
N LYS A 150 3.94 5.86 -5.88
CA LYS A 150 2.91 6.78 -5.41
C LYS A 150 3.39 7.49 -4.15
N SER A 151 3.15 8.79 -4.07
CA SER A 151 3.32 9.58 -2.86
C SER A 151 2.25 10.63 -2.73
N TRP A 152 1.71 10.80 -1.52
CA TRP A 152 0.73 11.83 -1.25
C TRP A 152 0.80 12.33 0.19
N PRO A 153 0.46 13.60 0.42
CA PRO A 153 0.35 14.13 1.77
C PRO A 153 -0.85 13.51 2.49
N VAL A 154 -0.69 13.32 3.79
CA VAL A 154 -1.69 12.72 4.65
C VAL A 154 -1.98 13.64 5.83
N PRO A 155 -3.27 13.91 6.16
CA PRO A 155 -3.60 14.73 7.32
C PRO A 155 -3.12 14.10 8.62
N ASP A 156 -2.35 14.84 9.44
CA ASP A 156 -1.80 14.31 10.70
C ASP A 156 -2.85 13.73 11.65
N LYS A 157 -4.07 14.28 11.64
CA LYS A 157 -5.18 13.80 12.47
C LYS A 157 -5.47 12.30 12.29
N ILE A 158 -5.26 11.74 11.10
CA ILE A 158 -5.59 10.34 10.84
C ILE A 158 -4.57 9.39 11.45
N TYR A 159 -3.35 9.86 11.71
CA TYR A 159 -2.26 9.08 12.28
C TYR A 159 -1.71 9.75 13.55
N ALA A 160 -2.60 10.35 14.34
CA ALA A 160 -2.24 11.12 15.54
C ALA A 160 -1.48 10.30 16.60
N GLN A 161 -1.68 8.98 16.63
CA GLN A 161 -0.98 8.06 17.53
C GLN A 161 0.41 7.64 17.04
N MET A 162 0.76 7.98 15.79
CA MET A 162 2.05 7.63 15.19
C MET A 162 3.01 8.80 15.31
N THR A 163 4.13 8.57 16.01
CA THR A 163 5.19 9.56 16.22
C THR A 163 5.79 10.05 14.91
N THR A 164 6.33 11.27 14.93
CA THR A 164 6.87 11.97 13.76
C THR A 164 8.39 11.84 13.62
N ASP A 165 9.06 11.19 14.58
CA ASP A 165 10.50 11.00 14.65
C ASP A 165 11.04 9.86 13.76
N ARG A 166 10.14 8.99 13.29
CA ARG A 166 10.45 7.77 12.54
C ARG A 166 9.52 7.57 11.36
N ALA A 167 9.95 6.71 10.45
CA ALA A 167 9.08 6.15 9.43
C ALA A 167 8.32 4.92 9.98
N TRP A 168 7.11 4.74 9.48
CA TRP A 168 6.21 3.66 9.84
C TRP A 168 5.95 2.81 8.61
N PHE A 169 6.27 1.52 8.68
CA PHE A 169 6.04 0.59 7.59
C PHE A 169 4.70 -0.12 7.79
N ASN A 170 3.91 -0.22 6.72
CA ASN A 170 2.69 -1.01 6.80
C ASN A 170 3.06 -2.50 6.86
N GLY A 171 2.54 -3.20 7.86
CA GLY A 171 2.62 -4.65 7.94
C GLY A 171 1.47 -5.28 7.16
N TYR A 172 0.26 -5.10 7.67
CA TYR A 172 -0.97 -5.66 7.12
C TYR A 172 -2.12 -4.67 7.24
N ARG A 173 -2.99 -4.68 6.23
CA ARG A 173 -4.27 -3.99 6.24
C ARG A 173 -5.31 -4.91 5.62
N TYR A 174 -6.21 -5.42 6.46
CA TYR A 174 -7.18 -6.43 6.07
C TYR A 174 -8.60 -5.89 6.10
N ASN A 175 -9.36 -6.19 5.06
CA ASN A 175 -10.82 -6.07 5.03
C ASN A 175 -11.38 -7.43 5.47
N TYR A 176 -11.72 -7.54 6.76
CA TYR A 176 -12.13 -8.81 7.32
C TYR A 176 -13.55 -9.18 6.89
N GLY A 177 -13.75 -10.39 6.39
CA GLY A 177 -15.06 -10.88 5.96
C GLY A 177 -15.44 -10.54 4.52
N ALA A 178 -14.60 -9.78 3.82
CA ALA A 178 -14.73 -9.55 2.39
C ALA A 178 -14.43 -10.82 1.58
N ALA A 179 -15.12 -11.00 0.44
CA ALA A 179 -14.82 -12.08 -0.49
C ALA A 179 -13.43 -11.87 -1.16
N PRO A 180 -12.74 -12.94 -1.60
CA PRO A 180 -11.38 -12.85 -2.16
C PRO A 180 -11.20 -11.83 -3.30
N GLU A 181 -12.26 -11.56 -4.06
CA GLU A 181 -12.33 -10.61 -5.17
C GLU A 181 -12.62 -9.16 -4.75
N GLU A 182 -13.08 -8.93 -3.51
CA GLU A 182 -13.54 -7.62 -3.01
C GLU A 182 -12.41 -6.79 -2.39
N TRP A 183 -11.33 -6.60 -3.14
CA TRP A 183 -10.24 -5.73 -2.73
C TRP A 183 -10.68 -4.26 -2.73
N ILE A 184 -10.31 -3.54 -1.68
CA ILE A 184 -10.36 -2.08 -1.71
C ILE A 184 -8.98 -1.62 -2.15
N LEU A 185 -8.86 -1.27 -3.43
CA LEU A 185 -7.57 -1.01 -4.05
C LEU A 185 -7.05 0.40 -3.76
N GLU A 186 -7.93 1.41 -3.81
CA GLU A 186 -7.55 2.81 -3.70
C GLU A 186 -8.75 3.77 -3.62
N TYR A 187 -8.47 5.06 -3.80
CA TYR A 187 -9.46 6.11 -4.07
C TYR A 187 -10.32 5.75 -5.30
N PRO A 188 -11.63 6.05 -5.32
CA PRO A 188 -12.38 6.86 -4.35
C PRO A 188 -12.95 6.08 -3.17
N VAL A 189 -12.83 4.76 -3.15
CA VAL A 189 -13.41 3.92 -2.10
C VAL A 189 -12.76 4.22 -0.75
N ASP A 190 -11.42 4.26 -0.71
CA ASP A 190 -10.66 4.79 0.42
C ASP A 190 -10.14 6.20 0.11
N THR A 191 -10.68 7.21 0.78
CA THR A 191 -10.28 8.61 0.60
C THR A 191 -8.82 8.88 0.99
N HIS A 192 -8.20 7.98 1.75
CA HIS A 192 -6.79 8.05 2.14
C HIS A 192 -5.90 7.19 1.22
N ASN A 193 -6.48 6.62 0.16
CA ASN A 193 -5.79 5.87 -0.90
C ASN A 193 -5.04 4.63 -0.38
N ARG A 194 -5.51 4.04 0.73
CA ARG A 194 -4.94 2.82 1.30
C ARG A 194 -5.58 1.60 0.64
N GLU A 195 -4.79 0.54 0.55
CA GLU A 195 -5.26 -0.75 0.04
C GLU A 195 -5.65 -1.66 1.21
N TRP A 196 -6.78 -2.35 1.09
CA TRP A 196 -7.28 -3.32 2.06
C TRP A 196 -7.46 -4.68 1.41
N LYS A 197 -6.74 -5.67 1.93
CA LYS A 197 -6.76 -7.04 1.45
C LYS A 197 -7.92 -7.83 2.06
N PRO A 198 -8.79 -8.49 1.27
CA PRO A 198 -9.78 -9.40 1.80
C PRO A 198 -9.17 -10.51 2.65
N MET A 199 -9.78 -10.79 3.80
CA MET A 199 -9.32 -11.83 4.71
C MET A 199 -10.48 -12.40 5.53
N THR A 200 -10.60 -13.73 5.56
CA THR A 200 -11.46 -14.42 6.52
C THR A 200 -10.62 -15.43 7.29
N PRO A 201 -10.28 -15.14 8.56
CA PRO A 201 -9.47 -16.03 9.39
C PRO A 201 -10.14 -17.39 9.58
N PRO A 202 -9.36 -18.48 9.66
CA PRO A 202 -9.87 -19.79 10.04
C PRO A 202 -10.63 -19.72 11.38
N GLY A 203 -11.75 -20.42 11.48
CA GLY A 203 -12.58 -20.43 12.70
C GLY A 203 -13.47 -19.19 12.89
N SER A 204 -13.55 -18.31 11.89
CA SER A 204 -14.48 -17.18 11.85
C SER A 204 -15.42 -17.28 10.64
N VAL A 205 -16.53 -16.54 10.71
CA VAL A 205 -17.53 -16.47 9.63
C VAL A 205 -17.67 -15.01 9.19
N ALA A 206 -17.63 -14.81 7.88
CA ALA A 206 -17.89 -13.51 7.27
C ALA A 206 -19.35 -13.09 7.51
N ILE A 207 -19.54 -11.83 7.87
CA ILE A 207 -20.85 -11.23 8.08
C ILE A 207 -20.87 -9.79 7.56
N THR A 208 -22.01 -9.39 7.02
CA THR A 208 -22.28 -8.01 6.63
C THR A 208 -23.08 -7.33 7.73
N ALA A 209 -22.52 -6.30 8.34
CA ALA A 209 -23.22 -5.49 9.32
C ALA A 209 -24.39 -4.73 8.66
N THR A 210 -25.52 -4.67 9.36
CA THR A 210 -26.64 -3.80 9.02
C THR A 210 -26.74 -2.69 10.07
N PHE A 211 -26.91 -1.45 9.65
CA PHE A 211 -26.97 -0.30 10.55
C PHE A 211 -27.86 0.81 9.98
N ALA A 212 -28.52 1.55 10.86
CA ALA A 212 -29.30 2.74 10.48
C ALA A 212 -28.41 3.97 10.24
N SER A 213 -27.28 4.07 10.94
CA SER A 213 -26.28 5.13 10.77
C SER A 213 -24.90 4.62 11.18
N LEU A 214 -23.84 5.12 10.53
CA LEU A 214 -22.46 4.84 10.89
C LEU A 214 -21.82 6.10 11.45
N THR A 215 -21.31 6.03 12.68
CA THR A 215 -20.51 7.11 13.25
C THR A 215 -19.04 6.78 13.03
N ALA A 216 -18.40 7.50 12.11
CA ALA A 216 -16.99 7.34 11.83
C ALA A 216 -16.12 7.99 12.92
N THR A 217 -14.98 7.36 13.22
CA THR A 217 -13.95 7.99 14.04
C THR A 217 -13.13 8.95 13.18
N THR A 218 -12.53 9.97 13.79
CA THR A 218 -11.71 10.95 13.04
C THR A 218 -10.25 10.52 12.90
N ALA A 219 -9.80 9.61 13.77
CA ALA A 219 -8.46 9.03 13.76
C ALA A 219 -8.51 7.70 13.00
N ASN A 220 -7.57 7.51 12.09
CA ASN A 220 -7.43 6.33 11.23
C ASN A 220 -8.73 5.91 10.50
N ASP A 221 -9.62 6.87 10.20
CA ASP A 221 -10.92 6.61 9.59
C ASP A 221 -10.79 5.69 8.37
N SER A 222 -11.60 4.65 8.29
CA SER A 222 -11.56 3.58 7.30
C SER A 222 -12.67 3.77 6.25
N PRO A 223 -12.52 3.23 5.03
CA PRO A 223 -13.62 3.21 4.08
C PRO A 223 -14.81 2.42 4.65
N VAL A 224 -16.03 2.86 4.36
CA VAL A 224 -17.26 2.22 4.84
C VAL A 224 -17.28 0.73 4.51
N LEU A 225 -16.86 0.35 3.29
CA LEU A 225 -16.80 -1.05 2.87
C LEU A 225 -15.92 -1.93 3.78
N ALA A 226 -14.83 -1.39 4.35
CA ALA A 226 -13.96 -2.12 5.27
C ALA A 226 -14.54 -2.27 6.68
N ILE A 227 -15.62 -1.55 7.00
CA ILE A 227 -16.32 -1.61 8.29
C ILE A 227 -17.57 -2.46 8.21
N ILE A 228 -18.29 -2.42 7.09
CA ILE A 228 -19.53 -3.18 6.94
C ILE A 228 -19.26 -4.67 6.76
N GLN A 229 -18.15 -5.02 6.13
CA GLN A 229 -17.67 -6.39 6.04
C GLN A 229 -16.89 -6.68 7.31
N ALA A 230 -17.29 -7.74 8.01
CA ALA A 230 -16.70 -8.12 9.28
C ALA A 230 -16.61 -9.64 9.41
N VAL A 231 -15.95 -10.08 10.47
CA VAL A 231 -15.92 -11.48 10.87
C VAL A 231 -16.47 -11.62 12.29
N GLN A 232 -17.19 -12.72 12.52
CA GLN A 232 -17.63 -13.12 13.85
C GLN A 232 -17.11 -14.51 14.20
N ALA A 233 -17.03 -14.80 15.49
CA ALA A 233 -16.73 -16.12 15.99
C ALA A 233 -17.88 -17.09 15.70
N LEU A 234 -17.57 -18.39 15.58
CA LEU A 234 -18.58 -19.43 15.36
C LEU A 234 -19.55 -19.55 16.54
N SER A 235 -19.06 -19.35 17.77
CA SER A 235 -19.83 -19.30 19.01
C SER A 235 -19.40 -18.09 19.87
N PRO A 236 -20.26 -17.56 20.76
CA PRO A 236 -19.92 -16.42 21.62
C PRO A 236 -18.70 -16.62 22.54
N SER A 237 -18.34 -17.87 22.84
CA SER A 237 -17.17 -18.24 23.65
C SER A 237 -15.90 -18.48 22.82
N ASP A 238 -16.01 -18.52 21.50
CA ASP A 238 -14.90 -18.88 20.63
C ASP A 238 -13.97 -17.68 20.42
N ARG A 239 -12.68 -17.97 20.35
CA ARG A 239 -11.65 -16.97 20.07
C ARG A 239 -11.53 -16.78 18.57
N ILE A 240 -11.44 -15.53 18.13
CA ILE A 240 -10.97 -15.19 16.78
C ILE A 240 -9.46 -15.00 16.85
N GLU A 241 -8.72 -15.79 16.07
CA GLU A 241 -7.28 -15.61 15.90
C GLU A 241 -7.02 -14.81 14.63
N LEU A 242 -6.27 -13.71 14.77
CA LEU A 242 -5.87 -12.84 13.66
C LEU A 242 -4.36 -13.02 13.46
N PRO A 243 -3.91 -14.09 12.77
CA PRO A 243 -2.50 -14.34 12.58
C PRO A 243 -1.90 -13.28 11.63
N PHE A 244 -0.72 -12.78 11.99
CA PHE A 244 0.11 -11.94 11.15
C PHE A 244 1.58 -12.30 11.36
N THR A 245 2.43 -12.07 10.36
CA THR A 245 3.86 -12.41 10.44
C THR A 245 4.75 -11.20 10.28
N PHE A 246 5.89 -11.22 10.97
CA PHE A 246 6.91 -10.19 10.85
C PHE A 246 7.76 -10.43 9.60
N SER A 247 7.15 -10.24 8.42
CA SER A 247 7.84 -10.46 7.14
C SER A 247 8.75 -9.28 6.74
N LYS A 248 8.50 -8.08 7.29
CA LYS A 248 9.14 -6.82 6.86
C LYS A 248 9.74 -5.97 8.00
N THR A 249 9.57 -6.37 9.26
CA THR A 249 10.04 -5.62 10.44
C THR A 249 10.26 -6.57 11.61
N ASN A 250 11.16 -6.23 12.54
CA ASN A 250 11.41 -7.02 13.76
C ASN A 250 10.55 -6.58 14.96
N HIS A 251 9.74 -5.53 14.81
CA HIS A 251 8.95 -4.94 15.89
C HIS A 251 7.56 -4.52 15.44
N LEU A 252 6.55 -4.83 16.25
CA LEU A 252 5.20 -4.27 16.17
C LEU A 252 5.13 -3.03 17.03
N ASN A 253 4.76 -1.89 16.44
CA ASN A 253 4.66 -0.63 17.18
C ASN A 253 3.21 -0.15 17.35
N HIS A 254 2.32 -0.47 16.39
CA HIS A 254 0.93 -0.02 16.41
C HIS A 254 0.02 -1.07 15.78
N VAL A 255 -1.16 -1.26 16.36
CA VAL A 255 -2.23 -2.10 15.83
C VAL A 255 -3.53 -1.31 15.93
N GLU A 256 -4.20 -1.13 14.80
CA GLU A 256 -5.57 -0.62 14.78
C GLU A 256 -6.53 -1.78 14.54
N LEU A 257 -7.61 -1.85 15.33
CA LEU A 257 -8.70 -2.79 15.12
C LEU A 257 -9.99 -2.00 14.99
N TYR A 258 -10.78 -2.35 13.98
CA TYR A 258 -12.06 -1.72 13.71
C TYR A 258 -13.17 -2.66 14.16
N PHE A 259 -14.14 -2.12 14.89
CA PHE A 259 -15.29 -2.86 15.39
C PHE A 259 -16.56 -2.13 14.97
N THR A 260 -17.56 -2.91 14.57
CA THR A 260 -18.91 -2.42 14.31
C THR A 260 -19.88 -3.26 15.13
N GLU A 261 -20.83 -2.61 15.80
CA GLU A 261 -21.92 -3.28 16.49
C GLU A 261 -23.17 -3.15 15.63
N SER A 262 -23.68 -4.28 15.15
CA SER A 262 -24.80 -4.33 14.21
C SER A 262 -26.14 -4.63 14.89
N LEU A 263 -26.16 -4.90 16.19
CA LEU A 263 -27.37 -5.24 16.93
C LEU A 263 -27.85 -4.05 17.74
N ASP A 264 -29.08 -3.60 17.47
CA ASP A 264 -29.80 -2.62 18.31
C ASP A 264 -30.25 -3.31 19.61
N THR A 265 -29.30 -3.56 20.50
CA THR A 265 -29.52 -4.27 21.76
C THR A 265 -29.05 -3.43 22.94
N THR A 266 -29.81 -3.48 24.03
CA THR A 266 -29.42 -2.89 25.31
C THR A 266 -28.38 -3.73 26.07
N VAL A 267 -27.90 -4.82 25.47
CA VAL A 267 -27.01 -5.79 26.11
C VAL A 267 -25.56 -5.41 25.84
N THR A 268 -24.81 -5.12 26.90
CA THR A 268 -23.37 -4.88 26.80
C THR A 268 -22.63 -6.19 26.49
N ARG A 269 -21.78 -6.16 25.45
CA ARG A 269 -20.84 -7.23 25.14
C ARG A 269 -19.42 -6.80 25.49
N SER A 270 -18.61 -7.75 25.92
CA SER A 270 -17.20 -7.52 26.24
C SER A 270 -16.37 -8.67 25.73
N PHE A 271 -15.17 -8.38 25.23
CA PHE A 271 -14.18 -9.36 24.86
C PHE A 271 -12.84 -8.99 25.48
N ASN A 272 -11.99 -10.00 25.67
CA ASN A 272 -10.62 -9.79 26.13
C ASN A 272 -9.68 -9.79 24.92
N LYS A 273 -8.86 -8.75 24.77
CA LYS A 273 -7.76 -8.72 23.82
C LYS A 273 -6.52 -9.35 24.46
N ARG A 274 -5.88 -10.28 23.77
CA ARG A 274 -4.59 -10.85 24.17
C ARG A 274 -3.63 -10.77 22.98
N GLU A 275 -2.53 -10.06 23.19
CA GLU A 275 -1.38 -9.98 22.26
C GLU A 275 -0.32 -11.02 22.63
#